data_AF-A0A9P5XK16-F1
#
_entry.id   AF-A0A9P5XK16-F1
#
_cell.length_a   1.000
_cell.length_b   1.000
_cell.length_c   1.000
_cell.angle_alpha   90.00
_cell.angle_beta   90.00
_cell.angle_gamma   90.00
#
_symmetry.space_group_name_H-M   'P 1'
#
loop_
_entity.id
_entity.type
_entity.pdbx_description
1 polymer ?
#
loop_
_entity_poly.entity_id
_entity_poly.type
_entity_poly.pdbx_seq_one_letter_code
_entity_poly.pdbx_strand_id
1 'polypeptide(L)'
;MHSPLARAMYVALRQARLNDKFQDPLYLFLELVRAGVMHGHLWTNRAFSGGPSFGTDDEKSCMLLVMRVLSIVPLNFLPQPWSAPLSRELLVFNSFVRSLTRSLRTLLEVTTLNMLLRNDARRPRDDLLDISLSLPFQTEVNTGFGVLAKVYLDALTHINNRERVRDPNAEGVKEAKALALEICEETFPGVKSPKLEVERGFRFWDIVGGIISS
;
A
#
# COMPACT_ATOMS: atom_id res chain seq x y z
N MET A 1 -7.12 -28.32 5.80
CA MET A 1 -5.70 -27.97 5.58
C MET A 1 -5.67 -26.57 4.98
N HIS A 2 -5.40 -25.53 5.78
CA HIS A 2 -5.26 -24.17 5.24
C HIS A 2 -3.84 -24.02 4.68
N SER A 3 -3.68 -23.50 3.46
CA SER A 3 -2.35 -23.19 2.94
C SER A 3 -1.66 -22.17 3.87
N PRO A 4 -0.30 -22.15 3.94
CA PRO A 4 0.42 -21.15 4.75
C PRO A 4 -0.05 -19.71 4.49
N LEU A 5 -0.35 -19.41 3.22
CA LEU A 5 -0.89 -18.13 2.77
C LEU A 5 -2.28 -17.82 3.37
N ALA A 6 -3.16 -18.81 3.42
CA ALA A 6 -4.49 -18.67 4.01
C ALA A 6 -4.42 -18.42 5.52
N ARG A 7 -3.46 -19.05 6.22
CA ARG A 7 -3.23 -18.80 7.65
C ARG A 7 -2.69 -17.38 7.89
N ALA A 8 -1.72 -16.94 7.10
CA ALA A 8 -1.19 -15.58 7.13
C ALA A 8 -2.29 -14.54 6.91
N MET A 9 -3.12 -14.72 5.87
CA MET A 9 -4.25 -13.83 5.59
C MET A 9 -5.27 -13.79 6.73
N TYR A 10 -5.59 -14.94 7.33
CA TYR A 10 -6.52 -15.01 8.45
C TYR A 10 -6.00 -14.23 9.68
N VAL A 11 -4.72 -14.39 10.02
CA VAL A 11 -4.10 -13.65 11.13
C VAL A 11 -4.11 -12.14 10.85
N ALA A 12 -3.75 -11.73 9.63
CA ALA A 12 -3.72 -10.34 9.22
C ALA A 12 -5.10 -9.67 9.31
N LEU A 13 -6.14 -10.34 8.80
CA LEU A 13 -7.51 -9.82 8.84
C LEU A 13 -8.06 -9.68 10.26
N ARG A 14 -7.61 -10.51 11.22
CA ARG A 14 -8.00 -10.39 12.62
C ARG A 14 -7.37 -9.18 13.32
N GLN A 15 -6.20 -8.75 12.87
CA GLN A 15 -5.50 -7.58 13.39
C GLN A 15 -5.97 -6.28 12.72
N ALA A 16 -6.41 -6.36 11.47
CA ALA A 16 -6.94 -5.22 10.73
C ALA A 16 -8.25 -4.70 11.32
N ARG A 17 -8.37 -3.37 11.43
CA ARG A 17 -9.64 -2.72 11.77
C ARG A 17 -10.54 -2.74 10.54
N LEU A 18 -11.83 -3.03 10.71
CA LEU A 18 -12.79 -3.08 9.59
C LEU A 18 -12.83 -1.78 8.78
N ASN A 19 -12.73 -0.62 9.47
CA ASN A 19 -12.78 0.70 8.83
C ASN A 19 -11.53 1.03 8.00
N ASP A 20 -10.42 0.33 8.19
CA ASP A 20 -9.19 0.58 7.42
C ASP A 20 -9.26 0.03 5.99
N LYS A 21 -10.21 -0.90 5.72
CA LYS A 21 -10.46 -1.54 4.41
C LYS A 21 -9.23 -2.22 3.80
N PHE A 22 -8.49 -2.97 4.62
CA PHE A 22 -7.24 -3.63 4.21
C PHE A 22 -7.41 -4.98 3.51
N GLN A 23 -8.64 -5.45 3.22
CA GLN A 23 -8.86 -6.77 2.62
C GLN A 23 -8.15 -6.92 1.27
N ASP A 24 -8.43 -6.02 0.33
CA ASP A 24 -7.82 -6.04 -1.01
C ASP A 24 -6.30 -5.77 -0.95
N PRO A 25 -5.81 -4.75 -0.21
CA PRO A 25 -4.37 -4.53 -0.04
C PRO A 25 -3.61 -5.72 0.56
N LEU A 26 -4.18 -6.42 1.55
CA LEU A 26 -3.54 -7.59 2.16
C LEU A 26 -3.45 -8.76 1.18
N TYR A 27 -4.51 -9.00 0.41
CA TYR A 27 -4.46 -10.03 -0.63
C TYR A 27 -3.45 -9.68 -1.72
N LEU A 28 -3.43 -8.42 -2.19
CA LEU A 28 -2.45 -7.94 -3.15
C LEU A 28 -1.02 -8.08 -2.61
N PHE A 29 -0.77 -7.74 -1.35
CA PHE A 29 0.54 -7.88 -0.72
C PHE A 29 1.04 -9.33 -0.83
N LEU A 30 0.21 -10.29 -0.44
CA LEU A 30 0.53 -11.72 -0.47
C LEU A 30 0.82 -12.21 -1.89
N GLU A 31 0.03 -11.80 -2.87
CA GLU A 31 0.24 -12.16 -4.27
C GLU A 31 1.48 -11.50 -4.89
N LEU A 32 1.80 -10.27 -4.50
CA LEU A 32 3.02 -9.56 -4.95
C LEU A 32 4.28 -10.16 -4.32
N VAL A 33 4.22 -10.62 -3.07
CA VAL A 33 5.28 -11.41 -2.42
C VAL A 33 5.45 -12.72 -3.17
N ARG A 34 4.35 -13.43 -3.46
CA ARG A 34 4.36 -14.69 -4.23
C ARG A 34 4.92 -14.51 -5.64
N ALA A 35 4.68 -13.37 -6.27
CA ALA A 35 5.23 -13.00 -7.57
C ALA A 35 6.70 -12.52 -7.51
N GLY A 36 7.27 -12.34 -6.32
CA GLY A 36 8.67 -11.94 -6.14
C GLY A 36 8.95 -10.47 -6.45
N VAL A 37 7.92 -9.61 -6.53
CA VAL A 37 8.06 -8.17 -6.85
C VAL A 37 7.95 -7.27 -5.60
N MET A 38 7.68 -7.84 -4.43
CA MET A 38 7.63 -7.10 -3.17
C MET A 38 9.00 -7.13 -2.46
N HIS A 39 9.91 -6.24 -2.87
CA HIS A 39 11.25 -6.11 -2.28
C HIS A 39 11.74 -4.65 -2.26
N GLY A 40 12.86 -4.39 -1.58
CA GLY A 40 13.53 -3.07 -1.53
C GLY A 40 14.56 -2.81 -2.64
N HIS A 41 14.94 -3.84 -3.40
CA HIS A 41 15.94 -3.68 -4.46
C HIS A 41 15.46 -2.82 -5.63
N LEU A 42 16.40 -2.12 -6.27
CA LEU A 42 16.16 -1.40 -7.52
C LEU A 42 15.76 -2.37 -8.63
N TRP A 43 14.91 -1.92 -9.56
CA TRP A 43 14.50 -2.72 -10.72
C TRP A 43 15.61 -2.90 -11.75
N THR A 44 16.55 -1.97 -11.76
CA THR A 44 17.75 -1.99 -12.61
C THR A 44 18.95 -1.62 -11.75
N ASN A 45 20.17 -1.74 -12.28
CA ASN A 45 21.38 -1.26 -11.58
C ASN A 45 21.45 0.28 -11.46
N ARG A 46 20.35 1.00 -11.73
CA ARG A 46 20.23 2.45 -11.61
C ARG A 46 18.96 2.82 -10.85
N ALA A 47 19.09 3.74 -9.91
CA ALA A 47 17.95 4.33 -9.21
C ALA A 47 17.18 5.28 -10.13
N PHE A 48 15.86 5.15 -10.15
CA PHE A 48 14.95 6.11 -10.76
C PHE A 48 14.64 7.26 -9.81
N SER A 49 14.12 8.37 -10.36
CA SER A 49 13.79 9.55 -9.56
C SER A 49 12.62 9.31 -8.60
N GLY A 50 12.66 9.98 -7.45
CA GLY A 50 11.59 9.93 -6.45
C GLY A 50 11.64 8.71 -5.53
N GLY A 51 12.78 8.04 -5.45
CA GLY A 51 13.12 7.11 -4.37
C GLY A 51 13.59 7.83 -3.08
N PRO A 52 14.07 7.07 -2.09
CA PRO A 52 14.60 7.57 -0.81
C PRO A 52 15.78 8.55 -0.98
N SER A 53 15.79 9.64 -0.20
CA SER A 53 16.78 10.72 -0.37
C SER A 53 18.00 10.58 0.53
N PHE A 54 17.82 10.03 1.74
CA PHE A 54 18.84 9.97 2.79
C PHE A 54 19.21 8.53 3.17
N GLY A 55 20.29 8.38 3.94
CA GLY A 55 20.77 7.10 4.45
C GLY A 55 21.73 6.34 3.53
N THR A 56 22.22 5.22 4.05
CA THR A 56 23.01 4.21 3.35
C THR A 56 22.18 3.46 2.30
N ASP A 57 22.82 2.71 1.41
CA ASP A 57 22.11 1.95 0.37
C ASP A 57 21.14 0.91 0.97
N ASP A 58 21.51 0.29 2.10
CA ASP A 58 20.63 -0.63 2.84
C ASP A 58 19.42 0.10 3.42
N GLU A 59 19.61 1.27 4.02
CA GLU A 59 18.52 2.08 4.56
C GLU A 59 17.58 2.56 3.46
N LYS A 60 18.12 2.95 2.30
CA LYS A 60 17.33 3.29 1.11
C LYS A 60 16.57 2.08 0.58
N SER A 61 17.17 0.90 0.56
CA SER A 61 16.47 -0.34 0.17
C SER A 61 15.28 -0.62 1.11
N CYS A 62 15.47 -0.50 2.43
CA CYS A 62 14.39 -0.64 3.40
C CYS A 62 13.28 0.40 3.19
N MET A 63 13.64 1.67 2.99
CA MET A 63 12.66 2.72 2.76
C MET A 63 11.89 2.51 1.45
N LEU A 64 12.56 2.04 0.39
CA LEU A 64 11.91 1.70 -0.88
C LEU A 64 10.90 0.56 -0.72
N LEU A 65 11.22 -0.45 0.10
CA LEU A 65 10.27 -1.50 0.46
C LEU A 65 9.03 -0.92 1.16
N VAL A 66 9.21 -0.05 2.16
CA VAL A 66 8.09 0.62 2.86
C VAL A 66 7.23 1.40 1.86
N MET A 67 7.85 2.18 0.97
CA MET A 67 7.12 2.94 -0.06
C MET A 67 6.30 2.02 -0.97
N ARG A 68 6.85 0.88 -1.40
CA ARG A 68 6.15 -0.10 -2.24
C ARG A 68 4.99 -0.76 -1.51
N VAL A 69 5.22 -1.22 -0.28
CA VAL A 69 4.17 -1.83 0.56
C VAL A 69 3.02 -0.85 0.79
N LEU A 70 3.30 0.42 1.10
CA LEU A 70 2.24 1.40 1.34
C LEU A 70 1.54 1.84 0.05
N SER A 71 2.20 1.80 -1.11
CA SER A 71 1.59 2.17 -2.39
C SER A 71 0.47 1.24 -2.88
N ILE A 72 0.27 0.08 -2.25
CA ILE A 72 -0.87 -0.81 -2.56
C ILE A 72 -2.12 -0.48 -1.72
N VAL A 73 -2.01 0.45 -0.76
CA VAL A 73 -3.13 0.95 0.03
C VAL A 73 -3.76 2.14 -0.71
N PRO A 74 -5.10 2.15 -0.96
CA PRO A 74 -5.73 3.28 -1.63
C PRO A 74 -5.62 4.54 -0.78
N LEU A 75 -5.03 5.62 -1.30
CA LEU A 75 -4.98 6.91 -0.60
C LEU A 75 -6.29 7.68 -0.78
N ASN A 76 -6.78 8.35 0.27
CA ASN A 76 -8.00 9.14 0.21
C ASN A 76 -7.75 10.56 -0.33
N PHE A 77 -8.36 10.91 -1.46
CA PHE A 77 -8.18 12.22 -2.11
C PHE A 77 -9.40 13.15 -1.99
N LEU A 78 -9.13 14.46 -2.00
CA LEU A 78 -10.08 15.50 -2.36
C LEU A 78 -10.28 15.50 -3.90
N PRO A 79 -11.43 15.98 -4.41
CA PRO A 79 -11.72 16.03 -5.83
C PRO A 79 -10.92 17.16 -6.52
N GLN A 80 -9.59 17.02 -6.53
CA GLN A 80 -8.66 17.98 -7.13
C GLN A 80 -7.50 17.26 -7.83
N PRO A 81 -6.84 17.91 -8.80
CA PRO A 81 -5.68 17.35 -9.46
C PRO A 81 -4.52 17.09 -8.50
N TRP A 82 -3.72 16.07 -8.80
CA TRP A 82 -2.49 15.77 -8.06
C TRP A 82 -1.43 16.85 -8.34
N SER A 83 -0.89 17.46 -7.28
CA SER A 83 0.13 18.51 -7.36
C SER A 83 1.47 18.12 -6.74
N ALA A 84 1.56 16.95 -6.11
CA ALA A 84 2.75 16.51 -5.39
C ALA A 84 3.78 15.81 -6.31
N PRO A 85 5.02 15.57 -5.84
CA PRO A 85 6.08 15.01 -6.66
C PRO A 85 5.74 13.63 -7.25
N LEU A 86 6.29 13.34 -8.43
CA LEU A 86 6.17 12.05 -9.10
C LEU A 86 7.34 11.13 -8.72
N SER A 87 7.05 9.87 -8.40
CA SER A 87 8.07 8.84 -8.19
C SER A 87 8.09 7.84 -9.35
N ARG A 88 9.16 7.85 -10.14
CA ARG A 88 9.37 6.89 -11.25
C ARG A 88 9.61 5.49 -10.71
N GLU A 89 10.28 5.35 -9.57
CA GLU A 89 10.43 4.08 -8.86
C GLU A 89 9.08 3.42 -8.58
N LEU A 90 8.13 4.21 -8.02
CA LEU A 90 6.80 3.70 -7.71
C LEU A 90 5.94 3.51 -8.95
N LEU A 91 6.13 4.28 -10.03
CA LEU A 91 5.41 4.05 -11.29
C LEU A 91 5.78 2.70 -11.92
N VAL A 92 7.05 2.31 -11.88
CA VAL A 92 7.47 0.98 -12.33
C VAL A 92 6.81 -0.09 -11.47
N PHE A 93 6.87 0.05 -10.13
CA PHE A 93 6.21 -0.90 -9.24
C PHE A 93 4.69 -0.99 -9.47
N ASN A 94 4.03 0.15 -9.67
CA ASN A 94 2.59 0.25 -9.91
C ASN A 94 2.17 -0.50 -11.18
N SER A 95 3.04 -0.64 -12.19
CA SER A 95 2.74 -1.47 -13.36
C SER A 95 2.48 -2.94 -13.01
N PHE A 96 3.24 -3.51 -12.06
CA PHE A 96 3.01 -4.86 -11.54
C PHE A 96 1.70 -4.92 -10.75
N VAL A 97 1.46 -3.94 -9.89
CA VAL A 97 0.22 -3.86 -9.09
C VAL A 97 -1.00 -3.82 -10.01
N ARG A 98 -1.02 -2.93 -11.01
CA ARG A 98 -2.12 -2.82 -11.97
C ARG A 98 -2.32 -4.08 -12.78
N SER A 99 -1.24 -4.71 -13.24
CA SER A 99 -1.34 -5.96 -13.98
C SER A 99 -1.96 -7.06 -13.10
N LEU A 100 -1.51 -7.19 -11.86
CA LEU A 100 -2.02 -8.18 -10.93
C LEU A 100 -3.48 -7.92 -10.55
N THR A 101 -3.82 -6.69 -10.16
CA THR A 101 -5.20 -6.29 -9.81
C THR A 101 -6.16 -6.58 -10.96
N ARG A 102 -5.77 -6.25 -12.20
CA ARG A 102 -6.59 -6.54 -13.40
C ARG A 102 -6.77 -8.03 -13.63
N SER A 103 -5.71 -8.83 -13.52
CA SER A 103 -5.79 -10.28 -13.67
C SER A 103 -6.69 -10.92 -12.60
N LEU A 104 -6.58 -10.48 -11.34
CA LEU A 104 -7.43 -10.95 -10.24
C LEU A 104 -8.90 -10.57 -10.47
N ARG A 105 -9.16 -9.33 -10.92
CA ARG A 105 -10.49 -8.86 -11.25
C ARG A 105 -11.13 -9.69 -12.36
N THR A 106 -10.42 -9.90 -13.47
CA THR A 106 -10.90 -10.73 -14.59
C THR A 106 -11.17 -12.16 -14.15
N LEU A 107 -10.29 -12.75 -13.33
CA LEU A 107 -10.49 -14.10 -12.81
C LEU A 107 -11.79 -14.22 -12.00
N LEU A 108 -12.07 -13.24 -11.14
CA LEU A 108 -13.29 -13.23 -10.32
C LEU A 108 -14.55 -13.04 -11.16
N GLU A 109 -14.53 -12.13 -12.12
CA GLU A 109 -15.66 -11.89 -13.03
C GLU A 109 -15.97 -13.14 -13.87
N VAL A 110 -14.94 -13.78 -14.44
CA VAL A 110 -15.10 -15.00 -15.24
C VAL A 110 -15.57 -16.17 -14.38
N THR A 111 -15.05 -16.31 -13.15
CA THR A 111 -15.48 -17.37 -12.21
C THR A 111 -16.94 -17.18 -11.81
N THR A 112 -17.33 -15.94 -11.49
CA THR A 112 -18.72 -15.58 -11.13
C THR A 112 -19.66 -15.83 -12.31
N LEU A 113 -19.27 -15.43 -13.53
CA LEU A 113 -20.01 -15.69 -14.75
C LEU A 113 -20.16 -17.19 -15.01
N ASN A 114 -19.10 -17.97 -14.83
CA ASN A 114 -19.14 -19.43 -15.00
C ASN A 114 -20.10 -20.10 -14.01
N MET A 115 -20.08 -19.71 -12.73
CA MET A 115 -21.04 -20.19 -11.73
C MET A 115 -22.48 -19.86 -12.12
N LEU A 116 -22.72 -18.64 -12.62
CA LEU A 116 -24.03 -18.27 -13.14
C LEU A 116 -24.41 -19.17 -14.31
N LEU A 117 -23.58 -19.27 -15.36
CA LEU A 117 -23.83 -20.04 -16.58
C LEU A 117 -24.09 -21.53 -16.34
N ARG A 118 -23.38 -22.15 -15.39
CA ARG A 118 -23.54 -23.56 -15.02
C ARG A 118 -24.77 -23.87 -14.18
N ASN A 119 -25.56 -22.86 -13.84
CA ASN A 119 -26.69 -22.99 -12.91
C ASN A 119 -26.25 -23.39 -11.48
N ASP A 120 -24.98 -23.12 -11.15
CA ASP A 120 -24.40 -23.29 -9.81
C ASP A 120 -24.71 -22.07 -8.91
N ALA A 121 -25.50 -21.12 -9.40
CA ALA A 121 -25.98 -19.94 -8.70
C ALA A 121 -27.49 -19.75 -8.91
N ARG A 122 -28.16 -19.07 -7.96
CA ARG A 122 -29.60 -18.78 -8.01
C ARG A 122 -29.96 -17.99 -9.28
N ARG A 123 -31.07 -18.35 -9.93
CA ARG A 123 -31.69 -17.67 -11.08
C ARG A 123 -33.22 -17.66 -10.94
N PRO A 124 -33.95 -16.74 -11.59
CA PRO A 124 -33.47 -15.54 -12.30
C PRO A 124 -32.88 -14.49 -11.35
N ARG A 125 -32.04 -13.58 -11.86
CA ARG A 125 -31.42 -12.47 -11.11
C ARG A 125 -31.58 -11.16 -11.87
N ASP A 126 -31.88 -10.10 -11.15
CA ASP A 126 -32.02 -8.71 -11.59
C ASP A 126 -30.91 -7.79 -11.02
N ASP A 127 -30.09 -8.31 -10.11
CA ASP A 127 -29.04 -7.62 -9.35
C ASP A 127 -27.61 -7.78 -9.95
N LEU A 128 -27.50 -8.00 -11.27
CA LEU A 128 -26.20 -8.27 -11.91
C LEU A 128 -25.18 -7.12 -11.78
N LEU A 129 -25.67 -5.87 -11.80
CA LEU A 129 -24.83 -4.69 -11.61
C LEU A 129 -24.29 -4.64 -10.18
N ASP A 130 -25.15 -4.88 -9.19
CA ASP A 130 -24.76 -4.87 -7.77
C ASP A 130 -23.75 -5.96 -7.46
N ILE A 131 -23.90 -7.15 -8.06
CA ILE A 131 -22.90 -8.23 -7.98
C ILE A 131 -21.56 -7.73 -8.53
N SER A 132 -21.53 -7.15 -9.73
CA SER A 132 -20.30 -6.64 -10.33
C SER A 132 -19.61 -5.57 -9.46
N LEU A 133 -20.39 -4.64 -8.89
CA LEU A 133 -19.87 -3.61 -7.98
C LEU A 133 -19.41 -4.17 -6.63
N SER A 134 -19.96 -5.30 -6.18
CA SER A 134 -19.58 -5.95 -4.92
C SER A 134 -18.29 -6.78 -5.01
N LEU A 135 -17.88 -7.15 -6.22
CA LEU A 135 -16.65 -7.93 -6.43
C LEU A 135 -15.42 -7.06 -6.07
N PRO A 136 -14.38 -7.64 -5.44
CA PRO A 136 -13.18 -6.90 -5.03
C PRO A 136 -12.33 -6.48 -6.24
N PHE A 137 -11.26 -5.73 -5.97
CA PHE A 137 -10.28 -5.25 -6.96
C PHE A 137 -10.88 -4.33 -8.04
N GLN A 138 -11.98 -3.65 -7.72
CA GLN A 138 -12.64 -2.72 -8.64
C GLN A 138 -11.81 -1.45 -8.85
N THR A 139 -11.18 -0.93 -7.79
CA THR A 139 -10.40 0.31 -7.84
C THR A 139 -8.92 0.00 -7.97
N GLU A 140 -8.29 0.58 -9.00
CA GLU A 140 -6.83 0.54 -9.12
C GLU A 140 -6.21 1.55 -8.14
N VAL A 141 -5.20 1.11 -7.39
CA VAL A 141 -4.42 1.98 -6.51
C VAL A 141 -3.37 2.76 -7.30
N ASN A 142 -3.10 3.98 -6.85
CA ASN A 142 -2.08 4.84 -7.43
C ASN A 142 -0.82 4.88 -6.54
N THR A 143 0.22 5.56 -7.00
CA THR A 143 1.49 5.66 -6.27
C THR A 143 1.47 6.66 -5.11
N GLY A 144 0.38 7.41 -4.93
CA GLY A 144 0.30 8.55 -4.03
C GLY A 144 0.61 8.21 -2.58
N PHE A 145 0.12 7.06 -2.09
CA PHE A 145 0.39 6.64 -0.71
C PHE A 145 1.89 6.37 -0.50
N GLY A 146 2.55 5.70 -1.44
CA GLY A 146 3.99 5.47 -1.37
C GLY A 146 4.79 6.77 -1.41
N VAL A 147 4.33 7.78 -2.15
CA VAL A 147 4.93 9.13 -2.17
C VAL A 147 4.70 9.86 -0.84
N LEU A 148 3.50 9.76 -0.25
CA LEU A 148 3.20 10.30 1.08
C LEU A 148 4.14 9.71 2.14
N ALA A 149 4.29 8.38 2.14
CA ALA A 149 5.21 7.70 3.04
C ALA A 149 6.67 8.13 2.84
N LYS A 150 7.09 8.32 1.57
CA LYS A 150 8.42 8.82 1.22
C LYS A 150 8.66 10.19 1.84
N VAL A 151 7.75 11.13 1.64
CA VAL A 151 7.87 12.50 2.17
C VAL A 151 7.93 12.49 3.69
N TYR A 152 7.07 11.70 4.35
CA TYR A 152 7.09 11.56 5.80
C TYR A 152 8.43 11.04 6.33
N LEU A 153 8.94 9.94 5.76
CA LEU A 153 10.17 9.31 6.21
C LEU A 153 11.42 10.16 5.89
N ASP A 154 11.45 10.81 4.73
CA ASP A 154 12.54 11.73 4.39
C ASP A 154 12.53 12.96 5.30
N ALA A 155 11.36 13.53 5.59
CA ALA A 155 11.22 14.66 6.52
C ALA A 155 11.68 14.28 7.93
N LEU A 156 11.24 13.13 8.43
CA LEU A 156 11.64 12.62 9.74
C LEU A 156 13.16 12.39 9.82
N THR A 157 13.75 11.80 8.78
CA THR A 157 15.20 11.57 8.70
C THR A 157 15.95 12.90 8.62
N HIS A 158 15.45 13.87 7.86
CA HIS A 158 16.07 15.18 7.74
C HIS A 158 16.06 15.94 9.07
N ILE A 159 14.94 15.93 9.80
CA ILE A 159 14.81 16.57 11.12
C ILE A 159 15.72 15.87 12.13
N ASN A 160 15.88 14.55 12.04
CA ASN A 160 16.76 13.76 12.88
C ASN A 160 18.21 13.74 12.37
N ASN A 161 18.77 14.90 12.01
CA ASN A 161 20.16 15.08 11.58
C ASN A 161 20.61 14.18 10.41
N ARG A 162 19.69 13.86 9.48
CA ARG A 162 19.90 12.94 8.35
C ARG A 162 20.19 11.50 8.77
N GLU A 163 19.87 11.14 10.00
CA GLU A 163 19.92 9.78 10.51
C GLU A 163 18.51 9.23 10.73
N ARG A 164 18.33 7.93 10.49
CA ARG A 164 17.05 7.29 10.79
C ARG A 164 16.81 7.27 12.30
N VAL A 165 15.55 7.45 12.70
CA VAL A 165 15.12 7.25 14.08
C VAL A 165 15.27 5.76 14.43
N ARG A 166 16.06 5.46 15.47
CA ARG A 166 16.29 4.09 15.96
C ARG A 166 15.45 3.74 17.18
N ASP A 167 15.24 4.71 18.07
CA ASP A 167 14.40 4.57 19.25
C ASP A 167 13.19 5.50 19.13
N PRO A 168 11.95 4.97 19.07
CA PRO A 168 10.75 5.79 18.97
C PRO A 168 10.48 6.66 20.21
N ASN A 169 11.12 6.36 21.35
CA ASN A 169 10.92 7.05 22.64
C ASN A 169 12.10 7.97 23.01
N ALA A 170 13.11 8.10 22.15
CA ALA A 170 14.21 9.02 22.39
C ALA A 170 13.74 10.49 22.41
N GLU A 171 14.49 11.32 23.12
CA GLU A 171 14.22 12.75 23.25
C GLU A 171 14.18 13.43 21.87
N GLY A 172 13.23 14.33 21.64
CA GLY A 172 13.07 15.05 20.36
C GLY A 172 12.35 14.26 19.26
N VAL A 173 12.22 12.93 19.36
CA VAL A 173 11.62 12.09 18.30
C VAL A 173 10.12 12.36 18.17
N LYS A 174 9.43 12.63 19.27
CA LYS A 174 7.99 12.94 19.25
C LYS A 174 7.74 14.26 18.53
N GLU A 175 8.52 15.30 18.81
CA GLU A 175 8.47 16.58 18.11
C GLU A 175 8.82 16.42 16.63
N ALA A 176 9.87 15.64 16.31
CA ALA A 176 10.29 15.38 14.93
C ALA A 176 9.19 14.67 14.12
N LYS A 177 8.50 13.69 14.71
CA LYS A 177 7.35 13.02 14.08
C LYS A 177 6.20 14.00 13.83
N ALA A 178 5.88 14.87 14.79
CA ALA A 178 4.84 15.88 14.63
C ALA A 178 5.18 16.86 13.50
N LEU A 179 6.40 17.37 13.45
CA LEU A 179 6.86 18.26 12.38
C LEU A 179 6.85 17.58 11.00
N ALA A 180 7.27 16.31 10.91
CA ALA A 180 7.20 15.55 9.66
C ALA A 180 5.74 15.34 9.18
N LEU A 181 4.80 15.20 10.11
CA LEU A 181 3.36 15.14 9.82
C LEU A 181 2.81 16.48 9.32
N GLU A 182 3.24 17.61 9.88
CA GLU A 182 2.89 18.94 9.36
C GLU A 182 3.38 19.15 7.93
N ILE A 183 4.63 18.77 7.65
CA ILE A 183 5.19 18.82 6.28
C ILE A 183 4.34 18.01 5.30
N CYS A 184 3.78 16.88 5.73
CA CYS A 184 2.88 16.09 4.88
C CYS A 184 1.55 16.81 4.62
N GLU A 185 0.98 17.52 5.59
CA GLU A 185 -0.25 18.30 5.36
C GLU A 185 -0.02 19.43 4.35
N GLU A 186 1.10 20.14 4.47
CA GLU A 186 1.47 21.22 3.55
C GLU A 186 1.78 20.69 2.14
N THR A 187 2.48 19.55 2.04
CA THR A 187 2.91 18.98 0.75
C THR A 187 1.75 18.37 -0.03
N PHE A 188 0.72 17.84 0.65
CA PHE A 188 -0.36 17.08 0.03
C PHE A 188 -1.74 17.73 0.27
N PRO A 189 -2.00 18.96 -0.23
CA PRO A 189 -3.28 19.64 -0.02
C PRO A 189 -4.46 18.91 -0.66
N GLY A 190 -4.22 17.94 -1.55
CA GLY A 190 -5.27 17.13 -2.19
C GLY A 190 -5.55 15.79 -1.52
N VAL A 191 -4.88 15.48 -0.42
CA VAL A 191 -5.11 14.26 0.35
C VAL A 191 -6.02 14.59 1.53
N LYS A 192 -7.05 13.78 1.75
CA LYS A 192 -7.96 13.92 2.88
C LYS A 192 -7.25 13.47 4.15
N SER A 193 -7.08 14.38 5.11
CA SER A 193 -6.43 14.13 6.40
C SER A 193 -5.08 13.41 6.28
N PRO A 194 -4.05 14.04 5.67
CA PRO A 194 -2.75 13.40 5.40
C PRO A 194 -2.13 12.73 6.62
N LYS A 195 -2.26 13.35 7.82
CA LYS A 195 -1.75 12.76 9.08
C LYS A 195 -2.39 11.41 9.40
N LEU A 196 -3.72 11.32 9.28
CA LEU A 196 -4.45 10.08 9.54
C LEU A 196 -4.14 9.01 8.49
N GLU A 197 -3.88 9.41 7.24
CA GLU A 197 -3.44 8.48 6.20
C GLU A 197 -2.03 7.95 6.50
N VAL A 198 -1.08 8.77 6.96
CA VAL A 198 0.23 8.28 7.40
C VAL A 198 0.09 7.24 8.51
N GLU A 199 -0.70 7.52 9.55
CA GLU A 199 -0.98 6.57 10.63
C GLU A 199 -1.64 5.29 10.12
N ARG A 200 -2.58 5.40 9.16
CA ARG A 200 -3.21 4.25 8.52
C ARG A 200 -2.20 3.40 7.76
N GLY A 201 -1.26 4.03 7.06
CA GLY A 201 -0.16 3.35 6.39
C GLY A 201 0.67 2.52 7.36
N PHE A 202 1.09 3.10 8.48
CA PHE A 202 1.89 2.35 9.46
C PHE A 202 1.11 1.23 10.16
N ARG A 203 -0.21 1.38 10.38
CA ARG A 203 -1.04 0.25 10.81
C ARG A 203 -1.02 -0.90 9.81
N PHE A 204 -1.09 -0.60 8.51
CA PHE A 204 -0.97 -1.63 7.47
C PHE A 204 0.42 -2.29 7.49
N TRP A 205 1.48 -1.48 7.62
CA TRP A 205 2.86 -1.96 7.75
C TRP A 205 3.03 -2.91 8.93
N ASP A 206 2.50 -2.59 10.10
CA ASP A 206 2.60 -3.42 11.31
C ASP A 206 1.92 -4.79 11.11
N ILE A 207 0.73 -4.80 10.48
CA ILE A 207 0.01 -6.03 10.16
C ILE A 207 0.84 -6.89 9.19
N VAL A 208 1.39 -6.28 8.14
CA VAL A 208 2.23 -6.97 7.15
C VAL A 208 3.53 -7.49 7.78
N GLY A 209 4.18 -6.73 8.66
CA GLY A 209 5.34 -7.17 9.41
C GLY A 209 5.04 -8.37 10.32
N GLY A 210 3.83 -8.41 10.90
CA GLY A 210 3.32 -9.57 11.63
C GLY A 210 3.16 -10.82 10.78
N ILE A 211 2.80 -10.67 9.48
CA ILE A 211 2.69 -11.79 8.54
C ILE A 211 4.06 -12.37 8.18
N ILE A 212 5.04 -11.50 7.91
CA ILE A 212 6.37 -11.93 7.48
C ILE A 212 7.12 -12.65 8.61
N SER A 213 6.79 -12.33 9.87
CA SER A 213 7.43 -12.91 11.06
C SER A 213 6.76 -14.18 11.59
N SER A 214 5.60 -14.59 11.05
CA SER A 214 4.82 -15.77 11.48
C SER A 214 5.08 -17.02 10.66
#